data_AF-A0AAW7B1U7-F1
#
_entry.id   AF-A0AAW7B1U7-F1
#
_cell.length_a   1.000
_cell.length_b   1.000
_cell.length_c   1.000
_cell.angle_alpha   90.00
_cell.angle_beta   90.00
_cell.angle_gamma   90.00
#
_symmetry.space_group_name_H-M   'P 1'
#
loop_
_entity.id
_entity.type
_entity.pdbx_description
1 polymer ?
#
loop_
_entity_poly.entity_id
_entity_poly.type
_entity_poly.pdbx_seq_one_letter_code
_entity_poly.pdbx_strand_id
1 'polypeptide(L)'
;SSGALGFTLERITGTPFSIDAKLSALETNGNARILSSPKIVTLNNKKARIKQGREYGYMERDSSGGSSVEFKDVDLLLEVTPHVTPDNRISMAIMITKNDVVELVNGVPVISTNEAETQLLVNDGDTIVIGGIIKNTTSKTKESFPGLYKIPIIGWLFQSHMDEAENSELLIFMNPKIVQLEQRAAL
;
A
#
# COMPACT_ATOMS: atom_id res chain seq x y z
N SER A 1 17.83 19.93 -49.25
CA SER A 1 16.37 20.09 -49.07
C SER A 1 15.91 19.20 -47.94
N SER A 2 14.76 19.53 -47.32
CA SER A 2 14.00 18.77 -46.30
C SER A 2 14.65 18.65 -44.91
N GLY A 3 14.03 19.02 -43.80
CA GLY A 3 12.68 19.55 -43.53
C GLY A 3 12.52 19.63 -42.00
N ALA A 4 12.00 20.74 -41.49
CA ALA A 4 11.74 20.93 -40.07
C ALA A 4 10.44 20.22 -39.68
N LEU A 5 10.44 19.53 -38.54
CA LEU A 5 9.22 19.08 -37.86
C LEU A 5 9.31 19.51 -36.40
N GLY A 6 8.63 20.61 -36.09
CA GLY A 6 8.34 21.05 -34.74
C GLY A 6 7.15 20.27 -34.19
N PHE A 7 7.23 19.86 -32.93
CA PHE A 7 6.11 19.28 -32.21
C PHE A 7 5.46 20.37 -31.35
N THR A 8 4.32 20.88 -31.81
CA THR A 8 3.39 21.69 -31.02
C THR A 8 2.43 20.75 -30.29
N LEU A 9 2.51 20.69 -28.96
CA LEU A 9 1.57 19.92 -28.15
C LEU A 9 0.39 20.81 -27.77
N GLU A 10 -0.64 20.80 -28.62
CA GLU A 10 -1.93 21.42 -28.33
C GLU A 10 -2.76 20.53 -27.40
N ARG A 11 -3.35 21.20 -26.41
CA ARG A 11 -4.12 20.69 -25.28
C ARG A 11 -5.42 20.02 -25.75
N ILE A 12 -5.72 18.80 -25.29
CA ILE A 12 -7.05 18.19 -25.40
C ILE A 12 -7.63 17.95 -24.01
N THR A 13 -8.90 18.33 -23.90
CA THR A 13 -9.70 18.56 -22.70
C THR A 13 -10.54 17.34 -22.31
N GLY A 14 -10.61 17.03 -21.01
CA GLY A 14 -11.78 16.41 -20.38
C GLY A 14 -11.86 14.87 -20.31
N THR A 15 -11.89 14.36 -19.06
CA THR A 15 -12.28 13.00 -18.59
C THR A 15 -11.21 11.88 -18.59
N PRO A 16 -11.46 10.76 -17.90
CA PRO A 16 -10.81 10.25 -16.67
C PRO A 16 -9.47 9.50 -16.89
N PHE A 17 -8.79 9.73 -18.01
CA PHE A 17 -7.50 9.12 -18.34
C PHE A 17 -6.35 9.55 -17.43
N SER A 18 -6.55 10.56 -16.60
CA SER A 18 -5.50 11.16 -15.79
C SER A 18 -5.14 10.36 -14.55
N ILE A 19 -5.98 9.43 -14.06
CA ILE A 19 -5.62 8.62 -12.88
C ILE A 19 -4.75 7.44 -13.33
N ASP A 20 -5.20 6.67 -14.31
CA ASP A 20 -4.45 5.51 -14.81
C ASP A 20 -3.12 5.92 -15.44
N ALA A 21 -3.09 6.98 -16.26
CA ALA A 21 -1.84 7.45 -16.87
C ALA A 21 -0.88 8.05 -15.84
N LYS A 22 -1.39 8.74 -14.80
CA LYS A 22 -0.56 9.28 -13.72
C LYS A 22 -0.08 8.16 -12.80
N LEU A 23 -0.90 7.14 -12.54
CA LEU A 23 -0.53 5.96 -11.76
C LEU A 23 0.52 5.13 -12.49
N SER A 24 0.34 4.83 -13.78
CA SER A 24 1.33 4.13 -14.60
C SER A 24 2.62 4.94 -14.76
N ALA A 25 2.56 6.27 -14.81
CA ALA A 25 3.76 7.11 -14.81
C ALA A 25 4.48 7.14 -13.45
N LEU A 26 3.74 7.04 -12.33
CA LEU A 26 4.31 6.89 -10.99
C LEU A 26 4.91 5.49 -10.79
N GLU A 27 4.29 4.44 -11.34
CA GLU A 27 4.81 3.07 -11.34
C GLU A 27 6.10 2.94 -12.16
N THR A 28 6.15 3.58 -13.35
CA THR A 28 7.31 3.50 -14.25
C THR A 28 8.55 4.20 -13.68
N ASN A 29 8.36 5.21 -12.82
CA ASN A 29 9.45 5.86 -12.06
C ASN A 29 9.81 5.11 -10.76
N GLY A 30 9.15 3.99 -10.45
CA GLY A 30 9.37 3.21 -9.22
C GLY A 30 8.73 3.79 -7.95
N ASN A 31 7.93 4.85 -8.07
CA ASN A 31 7.36 5.60 -6.94
C ASN A 31 6.03 5.05 -6.43
N ALA A 32 5.36 4.20 -7.21
CA ALA A 32 4.14 3.51 -6.81
C ALA A 32 4.30 2.01 -7.06
N ARG A 33 4.00 1.18 -6.05
CA ARG A 33 4.02 -0.28 -6.15
C ARG A 33 2.70 -0.83 -5.64
N ILE A 34 1.94 -1.51 -6.49
CA ILE A 34 0.75 -2.25 -6.07
C ILE A 34 1.22 -3.39 -5.16
N LEU A 35 0.87 -3.31 -3.88
CA LEU A 35 1.30 -4.31 -2.90
C LEU A 35 0.39 -5.54 -2.95
N SER A 36 -0.92 -5.37 -3.14
CA SER A 36 -1.90 -6.46 -3.12
C SER A 36 -3.26 -6.05 -3.72
N SER A 37 -4.05 -7.01 -4.21
CA SER A 37 -5.40 -6.79 -4.77
C SER A 37 -6.35 -7.96 -4.45
N PRO A 38 -6.82 -8.09 -3.20
CA PRO A 38 -7.73 -9.16 -2.81
C PRO A 38 -9.10 -8.97 -3.47
N LYS A 39 -9.77 -10.09 -3.79
CA LYS A 39 -11.13 -10.11 -4.34
C LYS A 39 -11.96 -11.14 -3.60
N ILE A 40 -13.17 -10.77 -3.19
CA ILE A 40 -14.11 -11.66 -2.52
C ILE A 40 -15.53 -11.37 -3.00
N VAL A 41 -16.34 -12.42 -3.14
CA VAL A 41 -17.76 -12.34 -3.49
C VAL A 41 -18.56 -12.82 -2.28
N THR A 42 -19.68 -12.14 -1.99
CA THR A 42 -20.56 -12.50 -0.88
C THR A 42 -22.00 -12.17 -1.19
N LEU A 43 -22.91 -12.71 -0.38
CA LEU A 43 -24.33 -12.40 -0.43
C LEU A 43 -24.60 -11.04 0.24
N ASN A 44 -25.73 -10.42 -0.15
CA ASN A 44 -26.22 -9.22 0.51
C ASN A 44 -26.43 -9.47 2.01
N ASN A 45 -25.97 -8.55 2.86
CA ASN A 45 -26.00 -8.62 4.32
C ASN A 45 -25.23 -9.80 4.95
N LYS A 46 -24.27 -10.40 4.24
CA LYS A 46 -23.43 -11.47 4.78
C LYS A 46 -21.98 -11.05 4.87
N LYS A 47 -21.43 -11.13 6.10
CA LYS A 47 -20.00 -10.93 6.35
C LYS A 47 -19.19 -11.95 5.56
N ALA A 48 -18.16 -11.45 4.90
CA ALA A 48 -17.21 -12.23 4.13
C ALA A 48 -15.80 -11.86 4.57
N ARG A 49 -14.88 -12.83 4.50
CA ARG A 49 -13.48 -12.66 4.89
C ARG A 49 -12.58 -13.35 3.90
N ILE A 50 -11.49 -12.68 3.51
CA ILE A 50 -10.36 -13.27 2.78
C ILE A 50 -9.06 -12.91 3.52
N LYS A 51 -8.23 -13.92 3.80
CA LYS A 51 -6.89 -13.77 4.40
C LYS A 51 -5.89 -14.30 3.38
N GLN A 52 -4.88 -13.51 3.02
CA GLN A 52 -3.78 -13.91 2.15
C GLN A 52 -2.46 -13.58 2.83
N GLY A 53 -1.67 -14.59 3.15
CA GLY A 53 -0.40 -14.35 3.82
C GLY A 53 0.36 -15.64 4.12
N ARG A 54 1.37 -15.48 4.96
CA ARG A 54 2.19 -16.57 5.49
C ARG A 54 2.51 -16.27 6.96
N GLU A 55 2.82 -17.31 7.69
CA GLU A 55 3.30 -17.18 9.06
C GLU A 55 4.83 -17.17 9.06
N TYR A 56 5.42 -16.29 9.85
CA TYR A 56 6.86 -16.23 10.10
C TYR A 56 7.16 -16.87 11.45
N GLY A 57 7.80 -18.03 11.44
CA GLY A 57 8.24 -18.72 12.63
C GLY A 57 9.53 -18.11 13.20
N TYR A 58 9.58 -17.87 14.51
CA TYR A 58 10.78 -17.44 15.22
C TYR A 58 10.95 -18.22 16.52
N MET A 59 12.20 -18.35 16.97
CA MET A 59 12.49 -19.05 18.23
C MET A 59 12.32 -18.08 19.40
N GLU A 60 11.45 -18.44 20.34
CA GLU A 60 11.28 -17.75 21.61
C GLU A 60 11.85 -18.62 22.73
N ARG A 61 12.72 -18.04 23.55
CA ARG A 61 13.33 -18.75 24.68
C ARG A 61 12.53 -18.43 25.93
N ASP A 62 11.98 -19.46 26.56
CA ASP A 62 11.22 -19.32 27.79
C ASP A 62 12.15 -18.97 28.98
N SER A 63 11.55 -18.53 30.09
CA SER A 63 12.28 -18.19 31.32
C SER A 63 12.97 -19.40 32.00
N SER A 64 12.68 -20.61 31.54
CA SER A 64 13.22 -21.88 32.06
C SER A 64 14.36 -22.44 31.18
N GLY A 65 14.73 -21.75 30.09
CA GLY A 65 15.76 -22.16 29.14
C GLY A 65 15.29 -23.06 28.00
N GLY A 66 14.00 -23.39 27.94
CA GLY A 66 13.39 -24.06 26.80
C GLY A 66 13.28 -23.13 25.59
N SER A 67 13.31 -23.71 24.38
CA SER A 67 13.11 -22.96 23.13
C SER A 67 11.84 -23.47 22.47
N SER A 68 10.87 -22.57 22.25
CA SER A 68 9.64 -22.82 21.50
C SER A 68 9.70 -22.09 20.15
N VAL A 69 8.97 -22.59 19.16
CA VAL A 69 8.77 -21.89 17.89
C VAL A 69 7.43 -21.18 17.97
N GLU A 70 7.45 -19.86 17.90
CA GLU A 70 6.27 -19.00 17.84
C GLU A 70 6.10 -18.45 16.43
N PHE A 71 4.86 -18.13 16.06
CA PHE A 71 4.52 -17.67 14.71
C PHE A 71 3.93 -16.26 14.74
N LYS A 72 4.37 -15.40 13.83
CA LYS A 72 3.71 -14.12 13.55
C LYS A 72 3.09 -14.12 12.15
N ASP A 73 1.87 -13.63 12.06
CA ASP A 73 1.16 -13.46 10.80
C ASP A 73 1.79 -12.33 9.97
N VAL A 74 2.06 -12.62 8.69
CA VAL A 74 2.45 -11.67 7.65
C VAL A 74 1.44 -11.82 6.52
N ASP A 75 0.35 -11.07 6.63
CA ASP A 75 -0.85 -11.29 5.85
C ASP A 75 -1.62 -10.01 5.52
N LEU A 76 -2.47 -10.13 4.52
CA LEU A 76 -3.53 -9.19 4.19
C LEU A 76 -4.87 -9.84 4.54
N LEU A 77 -5.60 -9.20 5.43
CA LEU A 77 -6.95 -9.57 5.84
C LEU A 77 -7.93 -8.51 5.32
N LEU A 78 -8.95 -8.95 4.59
CA LEU A 78 -10.11 -8.14 4.24
C LEU A 78 -11.37 -8.80 4.78
N GLU A 79 -12.10 -8.06 5.60
CA GLU A 79 -13.44 -8.41 6.07
C GLU A 79 -14.43 -7.36 5.57
N VAL A 80 -15.56 -7.81 5.03
CA VAL A 80 -16.57 -6.91 4.47
C VAL A 80 -17.97 -7.44 4.73
N THR A 81 -18.89 -6.54 5.05
CA THR A 81 -20.33 -6.81 5.12
C THR A 81 -21.07 -5.82 4.23
N PRO A 82 -21.53 -6.23 3.04
CA PRO A 82 -22.24 -5.33 2.13
C PRO A 82 -23.74 -5.31 2.38
N HIS A 83 -24.37 -4.20 2.05
CA HIS A 83 -25.81 -3.98 2.00
C HIS A 83 -26.16 -3.22 0.71
N VAL A 84 -26.89 -3.87 -0.20
CA VAL A 84 -27.38 -3.25 -1.43
C VAL A 84 -28.67 -2.49 -1.14
N THR A 85 -28.67 -1.19 -1.44
CA THR A 85 -29.82 -0.31 -1.29
C THR A 85 -30.77 -0.41 -2.51
N PRO A 86 -32.04 0.02 -2.39
CA PRO A 86 -33.01 -0.06 -3.49
C PRO A 86 -32.65 0.73 -4.75
N ASP A 87 -31.77 1.72 -4.62
CA ASP A 87 -31.26 2.56 -5.70
C ASP A 87 -29.90 2.07 -6.26
N ASN A 88 -29.58 0.79 -6.06
CA ASN A 88 -28.36 0.12 -6.55
C ASN A 88 -27.04 0.72 -6.04
N ARG A 89 -27.06 1.34 -4.85
CA ARG A 89 -25.84 1.68 -4.11
C ARG A 89 -25.49 0.56 -3.14
N ILE A 90 -24.23 0.54 -2.71
CA ILE A 90 -23.67 -0.49 -1.85
C ILE A 90 -23.16 0.19 -0.59
N SER A 91 -23.85 -0.01 0.52
CA SER A 91 -23.34 0.33 1.84
C SER A 91 -22.46 -0.81 2.33
N MET A 92 -21.26 -0.53 2.81
CA MET A 92 -20.35 -1.58 3.27
C MET A 92 -19.70 -1.19 4.59
N ALA A 93 -19.68 -2.13 5.54
CA ALA A 93 -18.77 -2.11 6.67
C ALA A 93 -17.53 -2.93 6.30
N ILE A 94 -16.36 -2.31 6.34
CA ILE A 94 -15.10 -2.89 5.85
C ILE A 94 -14.03 -2.75 6.91
N MET A 95 -13.28 -3.83 7.11
CA MET A 95 -12.05 -3.85 7.89
C MET A 95 -10.97 -4.48 7.02
N ILE A 96 -9.87 -3.76 6.85
CA ILE A 96 -8.70 -4.23 6.12
C ILE A 96 -7.47 -4.08 6.99
N THR A 97 -6.73 -5.16 7.15
CA THR A 97 -5.49 -5.21 7.94
C THR A 97 -4.38 -5.77 7.07
N LYS A 98 -3.24 -5.08 7.00
CA LYS A 98 -2.03 -5.52 6.33
C LYS A 98 -0.89 -5.62 7.34
N ASN A 99 -0.38 -6.82 7.54
CA ASN A 99 0.82 -7.10 8.33
C ASN A 99 2.01 -7.36 7.40
N ASP A 100 3.10 -6.63 7.60
CA ASP A 100 4.33 -6.76 6.81
C ASP A 100 5.55 -6.85 7.72
N VAL A 101 6.62 -7.50 7.26
CA VAL A 101 7.88 -7.58 8.01
C VAL A 101 8.75 -6.38 7.65
N VAL A 102 9.06 -5.53 8.62
CA VAL A 102 9.92 -4.36 8.42
C VAL A 102 11.38 -4.72 8.57
N GLU A 103 11.70 -5.47 9.63
CA GLU A 103 13.05 -5.86 9.97
C GLU A 103 13.05 -7.13 10.82
N LEU A 104 14.23 -7.74 10.97
CA LEU A 104 14.45 -8.85 11.88
C LEU A 104 15.45 -8.43 12.96
N VAL A 105 15.03 -8.51 14.21
CA VAL A 105 15.88 -8.23 15.37
C VAL A 105 16.17 -9.55 16.05
N ASN A 106 17.43 -10.01 15.98
CA ASN A 106 17.87 -11.30 16.55
C ASN A 106 17.05 -12.50 16.05
N GLY A 107 16.61 -12.48 14.79
CA GLY A 107 15.77 -13.54 14.19
C GLY A 107 14.28 -13.43 14.52
N VAL A 108 13.85 -12.45 15.32
CA VAL A 108 12.45 -12.14 15.60
C VAL A 108 11.95 -11.10 14.60
N PRO A 109 10.85 -11.36 13.88
CA PRO A 109 10.30 -10.38 12.94
C PRO A 109 9.61 -9.22 13.69
N VAL A 110 9.93 -8.00 13.26
CA VAL A 110 9.19 -6.77 13.61
C VAL A 110 8.10 -6.59 12.56
N ILE A 111 6.84 -6.62 13.01
CA ILE A 111 5.67 -6.52 12.15
C ILE A 111 5.19 -5.07 12.12
N SER A 112 5.01 -4.52 10.92
CA SER A 112 4.24 -3.29 10.69
C SER A 112 2.81 -3.68 10.35
N THR A 113 1.87 -3.18 11.14
CA THR A 113 0.43 -3.38 10.92
C THR A 113 -0.18 -2.08 10.43
N ASN A 114 -0.81 -2.12 9.27
CA ASN A 114 -1.63 -1.04 8.73
C ASN A 114 -3.08 -1.50 8.72
N GLU A 115 -3.96 -0.77 9.39
CA GLU A 115 -5.37 -1.14 9.53
C GLU A 115 -6.28 0.03 9.18
N ALA A 116 -7.38 -0.27 8.49
CA ALA A 116 -8.46 0.67 8.24
C ALA A 116 -9.81 -0.01 8.46
N GLU A 117 -10.62 0.60 9.33
CA GLU A 117 -12.01 0.21 9.58
C GLU A 117 -12.92 1.38 9.22
N THR A 118 -13.92 1.13 8.38
CA THR A 118 -14.84 2.19 7.94
C THR A 118 -16.19 1.64 7.55
N GLN A 119 -17.17 2.55 7.48
CA GLN A 119 -18.47 2.31 6.87
C GLN A 119 -18.76 3.41 5.86
N LEU A 120 -19.16 3.03 4.66
CA LEU A 120 -19.37 3.95 3.55
C LEU A 120 -20.49 3.50 2.62
N LEU A 121 -20.95 4.44 1.79
CA LEU A 121 -21.92 4.22 0.72
C LEU A 121 -21.28 4.59 -0.62
N VAL A 122 -21.35 3.69 -1.59
CA VAL A 122 -20.70 3.84 -2.90
C VAL A 122 -21.60 3.28 -3.99
N ASN A 123 -21.49 3.80 -5.21
CA ASN A 123 -22.27 3.29 -6.34
C ASN A 123 -21.70 1.96 -6.84
N ASP A 124 -22.52 1.17 -7.51
CA ASP A 124 -22.09 -0.05 -8.18
C ASP A 124 -21.00 0.22 -9.24
N GLY A 125 -19.85 -0.43 -9.11
CA GLY A 125 -18.71 -0.33 -10.03
C GLY A 125 -17.80 0.88 -9.83
N ASP A 126 -18.14 1.82 -8.94
CA ASP A 126 -17.33 3.00 -8.67
C ASP A 126 -16.12 2.67 -7.79
N THR A 127 -14.98 3.30 -8.08
CA THR A 127 -13.78 3.13 -7.26
C THR A 127 -13.69 4.23 -6.22
N ILE A 128 -13.47 3.85 -4.96
CA ILE A 128 -13.33 4.78 -3.84
C ILE A 128 -12.01 4.56 -3.10
N VAL A 129 -11.57 5.62 -2.42
CA VAL A 129 -10.38 5.61 -1.55
C VAL A 129 -10.86 5.63 -0.11
N ILE A 130 -10.52 4.60 0.67
CA ILE A 130 -10.94 4.52 2.09
C ILE A 130 -10.06 5.41 2.98
N GLY A 131 -8.77 5.53 2.65
CA GLY A 131 -7.83 6.25 3.49
C GLY A 131 -6.40 6.21 2.98
N GLY A 132 -5.56 7.01 3.64
CA GLY A 132 -4.13 7.15 3.37
C GLY A 132 -3.32 7.21 4.67
N ILE A 133 -2.24 6.42 4.79
CA ILE A 133 -1.23 6.59 5.85
C ILE A 133 0.03 7.18 5.23
N ILE A 134 0.47 8.34 5.72
CA ILE A 134 1.70 9.01 5.28
C ILE A 134 2.79 8.74 6.31
N LYS A 135 3.87 8.08 5.90
CA LYS A 135 5.07 7.85 6.70
C LYS A 135 6.23 8.63 6.08
N ASN A 136 6.81 9.56 6.84
CA ASN A 136 8.01 10.29 6.42
C ASN A 136 9.18 9.84 7.30
N THR A 137 10.17 9.19 6.71
CA THR A 137 11.45 8.87 7.35
C THR A 137 12.50 9.83 6.83
N THR A 138 13.21 10.53 7.72
CA THR A 138 14.37 11.35 7.36
C THR A 138 15.59 10.83 8.12
N SER A 139 16.55 10.26 7.40
CA SER A 139 17.85 9.85 7.93
C SER A 139 18.91 10.87 7.53
N LYS A 140 19.63 11.40 8.51
CA LYS A 140 20.76 12.31 8.29
C LYS A 140 22.02 11.63 8.79
N THR A 141 22.84 11.16 7.87
CA THR A 141 24.12 10.54 8.18
C THR A 141 25.23 11.54 7.91
N LYS A 142 26.00 11.85 8.96
CA LYS A 142 27.20 12.69 8.86
C LYS A 142 28.42 11.83 9.13
N GLU A 143 29.21 11.58 8.10
CA GLU A 143 30.53 10.97 8.24
C GLU A 143 31.60 12.06 8.24
N SER A 144 32.52 12.00 9.19
CA SER A 144 33.59 12.99 9.32
C SER A 144 34.88 12.29 9.70
N PHE A 145 35.96 12.63 9.02
CA PHE A 145 37.27 12.07 9.35
C PHE A 145 37.77 12.66 10.68
N PRO A 146 38.16 11.85 11.69
CA PRO A 146 38.52 12.34 13.00
C PRO A 146 39.72 13.32 12.93
N GLY A 147 39.58 14.48 13.57
CA GLY A 147 40.60 15.53 13.62
C GLY A 147 40.55 16.54 12.45
N LEU A 148 40.52 16.06 11.20
CA LEU A 148 40.60 16.91 9.99
C LEU A 148 39.36 17.79 9.77
N TYR A 149 38.18 17.36 10.26
CA TYR A 149 36.95 18.13 10.14
C TYR A 149 36.95 19.47 10.92
N LYS A 150 37.91 19.67 11.85
CA LYS A 150 38.02 20.88 12.69
C LYS A 150 38.94 21.96 12.11
N ILE A 151 39.64 21.71 11.00
CA ILE A 151 40.58 22.69 10.43
C ILE A 151 39.79 23.81 9.76
N PRO A 152 39.95 25.08 10.18
CA PRO A 152 39.33 26.21 9.49
C PRO A 152 39.81 26.24 8.03
N ILE A 153 38.93 26.59 7.09
CA ILE A 153 39.15 26.66 5.63
C ILE A 153 38.96 25.31 4.87
N ILE A 154 39.49 24.20 5.36
CA ILE A 154 39.47 22.91 4.61
C ILE A 154 38.58 21.82 5.23
N GLY A 155 38.04 22.02 6.43
CA GLY A 155 37.26 20.99 7.14
C GLY A 155 36.02 20.47 6.41
N TRP A 156 35.48 21.21 5.44
CA TRP A 156 34.32 20.80 4.63
C TRP A 156 34.65 19.73 3.57
N LEU A 157 35.90 19.65 3.11
CA LEU A 157 36.38 18.61 2.17
C LEU A 157 36.52 17.23 2.82
N PHE A 158 36.51 17.18 4.15
CA PHE A 158 36.67 15.96 4.97
C PHE A 158 35.38 15.57 5.70
N GLN A 159 34.23 16.09 5.25
CA GLN A 159 32.90 15.78 5.75
C GLN A 159 32.04 15.26 4.59
N SER A 160 31.44 14.08 4.75
CA SER A 160 30.41 13.56 3.86
C SER A 160 29.06 13.71 4.54
N HIS A 161 28.10 14.27 3.82
CA HIS A 161 26.71 14.38 4.28
C HIS A 161 25.87 13.49 3.36
N MET A 162 25.14 12.57 3.96
CA MET A 162 24.15 11.76 3.28
C MET A 162 22.80 12.03 3.94
N ASP A 163 21.94 12.75 3.24
CA ASP A 163 20.55 12.98 3.62
C ASP A 163 19.67 12.02 2.82
N GLU A 164 18.96 11.12 3.50
CA GLU A 164 18.05 10.16 2.90
C GLU A 164 16.63 10.44 3.43
N ALA A 165 15.71 10.77 2.51
CA ALA A 165 14.32 11.03 2.83
C ALA A 165 13.45 9.98 2.13
N GLU A 166 12.74 9.18 2.91
CA GLU A 166 11.81 8.17 2.42
C GLU A 166 10.39 8.56 2.82
N ASN A 167 9.54 8.89 1.84
CA ASN A 167 8.12 9.15 2.05
C ASN A 167 7.34 7.95 1.52
N SER A 168 6.60 7.27 2.39
CA SER A 168 5.75 6.14 2.05
C SER A 168 4.30 6.51 2.29
N GLU A 169 3.51 6.54 1.22
CA GLU A 169 2.06 6.74 1.28
C GLU A 169 1.34 5.44 0.96
N LEU A 170 0.57 4.91 1.92
CA LEU A 170 -0.31 3.75 1.68
C LEU A 170 -1.71 4.25 1.36
N LEU A 171 -2.19 4.05 0.13
CA LEU A 171 -3.57 4.31 -0.29
C LEU A 171 -4.35 3.00 -0.45
N ILE A 172 -5.58 2.97 0.04
CA ILE A 172 -6.46 1.80 -0.06
C ILE A 172 -7.62 2.12 -1.01
N PHE A 173 -7.62 1.44 -2.15
CA PHE A 173 -8.66 1.55 -3.18
C PHE A 173 -9.61 0.35 -3.13
N MET A 174 -10.89 0.59 -3.42
CA MET A 174 -11.87 -0.48 -3.57
C MET A 174 -12.84 -0.19 -4.70
N ASN A 175 -13.28 -1.26 -5.36
CA ASN A 175 -14.28 -1.24 -6.41
C ASN A 175 -15.31 -2.35 -6.11
N PRO A 176 -16.45 -2.03 -5.49
CA PRO A 176 -17.51 -3.00 -5.26
C PRO A 176 -18.37 -3.16 -6.50
N LYS A 177 -18.83 -4.40 -6.75
CA LYS A 177 -19.66 -4.72 -7.90
C LYS A 177 -20.82 -5.63 -7.51
N ILE A 178 -22.04 -5.26 -7.89
CA ILE A 178 -23.24 -6.10 -7.77
C ILE A 178 -23.18 -7.13 -8.89
N VAL A 179 -23.15 -8.41 -8.51
CA VAL A 179 -23.19 -9.52 -9.47
C VAL A 179 -24.62 -10.05 -9.51
N GLN A 180 -25.28 -9.89 -10.66
CA GLN A 180 -26.56 -10.53 -10.95
C GLN A 180 -26.28 -11.85 -11.67
N LEU A 181 -26.79 -12.96 -11.14
CA LEU A 181 -26.75 -14.24 -11.84
C LEU A 181 -27.76 -14.15 -12.98
N GLU A 182 -27.30 -14.02 -14.22
CA GLU A 182 -28.20 -14.17 -15.36
C GLU A 182 -28.78 -15.59 -15.34
N GLN A 183 -30.11 -15.68 -15.32
CA GLN A 183 -30.77 -16.95 -15.58
C GLN A 183 -30.41 -17.35 -17.00
N ARG A 184 -29.48 -18.30 -17.15
CA ARG A 184 -29.32 -19.02 -18.40
C ARG A 184 -30.68 -19.60 -18.76
N ALA A 185 -31.36 -19.00 -19.73
CA ALA A 185 -32.51 -19.60 -20.37
C ALA A 185 -32.03 -20.93 -20.95
N ALA A 186 -32.47 -22.04 -20.37
CA ALA A 186 -32.28 -23.34 -20.98
C ALA A 186 -33.02 -23.29 -22.33
N LEU A 187 -32.27 -23.48 -23.42
CA LEU A 187 -32.80 -23.76 -24.75
C LEU A 187 -33.40 -25.16 -24.78
#